data_AF-A0A924ZIR3-F1
#
_entry.id   AF-A0A924ZIR3-F1
#
_cell.length_a   1.000
_cell.length_b   1.000
_cell.length_c   1.000
_cell.angle_alpha   90.00
_cell.angle_beta   90.00
_cell.angle_gamma   90.00
#
_symmetry.space_group_name_H-M   'P 1'
#
loop_
_entity.id
_entity.type
_entity.pdbx_description
1 polymer ?
#
loop_
_entity_poly.entity_id
_entity_poly.type
_entity_poly.pdbx_seq_one_letter_code
_entity_poly.pdbx_strand_id
1 'polypeptide(L)'
;MSSTLRTLSLVTVFLLFSLNLRAEILFEGYYKASQFKKHIGFLILRHELNAKTKQFKTTSFMRLGKNGFDMTESYQAVSDAGKDLAPIKLSYLAVEGKNTTKTIDVTFKNQKMTGTAVENKKTTKISEQLPKDAFLSSALYYLLLKSKEGLKTDSNRDFKAITEEGPALMDGRIMIDKKMVTQGSLQLLKIKTNFAGPEYENLVTTRGEVISAVTPSTSIETHLVSSPNEALEGIKVAAGTLEKIFGDVPAGKINVYHSK
;
A
#
# COMPACT_ATOMS: atom_id res chain seq x y z
N MET A 1 -66.54 2.72 -40.58
CA MET A 1 -65.52 3.66 -40.07
C MET A 1 -64.55 2.86 -39.21
N SER A 2 -63.43 2.41 -39.77
CA SER A 2 -62.38 1.71 -39.03
C SER A 2 -61.13 2.60 -38.96
N SER A 3 -60.72 2.95 -37.74
CA SER A 3 -59.49 3.69 -37.48
C SER A 3 -58.36 2.70 -37.24
N THR A 4 -57.40 2.65 -38.17
CA THR A 4 -56.14 1.91 -38.02
C THR A 4 -55.20 2.68 -37.10
N LEU A 5 -55.11 2.25 -35.84
CA LEU A 5 -54.12 2.76 -34.89
C LEU A 5 -52.76 2.12 -35.22
N ARG A 6 -51.84 2.92 -35.78
CA ARG A 6 -50.43 2.54 -35.93
C ARG A 6 -49.71 2.78 -34.61
N THR A 7 -49.49 1.73 -33.83
CA THR A 7 -48.60 1.79 -32.66
C THR A 7 -47.17 1.52 -33.10
N LEU A 8 -46.39 2.59 -33.22
CA LEU A 8 -44.94 2.53 -33.41
C LEU A 8 -44.31 2.25 -32.04
N SER A 9 -44.02 0.98 -31.73
CA SER A 9 -43.28 0.64 -30.52
C SER A 9 -41.80 1.00 -30.70
N LEU A 10 -41.41 2.12 -30.10
CA LEU A 10 -40.02 2.54 -29.96
C LEU A 10 -39.31 1.58 -28.98
N VAL A 11 -38.63 0.58 -29.51
CA VAL A 11 -37.75 -0.30 -28.72
C VAL A 11 -36.54 0.52 -28.29
N THR A 12 -36.59 1.06 -27.07
CA THR A 12 -35.44 1.72 -26.43
C THR A 12 -34.49 0.64 -25.97
N VAL A 13 -33.43 0.38 -26.74
CA VAL A 13 -32.33 -0.48 -26.35
C VAL A 13 -31.57 0.22 -25.21
N PHE A 14 -31.83 -0.19 -23.96
CA PHE A 14 -30.95 0.10 -22.84
C PHE A 14 -29.65 -0.68 -23.06
N LEU A 15 -28.67 -0.04 -23.72
CA LEU A 15 -27.27 -0.42 -23.61
C LEU A 15 -26.84 -0.20 -22.16
N LEU A 16 -27.07 -1.21 -21.33
CA LEU A 16 -26.35 -1.39 -20.07
C LEU A 16 -24.89 -1.60 -20.46
N PHE A 17 -24.16 -0.51 -20.63
CA PHE A 17 -22.71 -0.55 -20.60
C PHE A 17 -22.34 -1.14 -19.24
N SER A 18 -21.96 -2.42 -19.25
CA SER A 18 -21.16 -3.04 -18.21
C SER A 18 -19.87 -2.25 -18.12
N LEU A 19 -19.89 -1.10 -17.45
CA LEU A 19 -18.69 -0.45 -16.98
C LEU A 19 -18.03 -1.49 -16.10
N ASN A 20 -17.06 -2.21 -16.65
CA ASN A 20 -16.06 -2.91 -15.88
C ASN A 20 -15.30 -1.80 -15.13
N LEU A 21 -15.90 -1.31 -14.05
CA LEU A 21 -15.28 -0.37 -13.14
C LEU A 21 -14.02 -1.09 -12.65
N ARG A 22 -12.87 -0.71 -13.20
CA ARG A 22 -11.58 -1.05 -12.63
C ARG A 22 -11.55 -0.57 -11.18
N ALA A 23 -10.72 -1.20 -10.35
CA ALA A 23 -10.57 -0.73 -8.98
C ALA A 23 -10.21 0.77 -8.98
N GLU A 24 -10.83 1.53 -8.09
CA GLU A 24 -10.52 2.95 -7.93
C GLU A 24 -9.14 3.06 -7.29
N ILE A 25 -8.25 3.84 -7.91
CA ILE A 25 -6.96 4.17 -7.31
C ILE A 25 -7.23 5.25 -6.26
N LEU A 26 -7.07 4.90 -4.99
CA LEU A 26 -7.22 5.83 -3.87
C LEU A 26 -5.98 6.69 -3.68
N PHE A 27 -4.82 6.10 -3.95
CA PHE A 27 -3.53 6.75 -3.85
C PHE A 27 -2.53 6.06 -4.78
N GLU A 28 -1.68 6.85 -5.41
CA GLU A 28 -0.55 6.38 -6.21
C GLU A 28 0.58 7.40 -6.17
N GLY A 29 1.76 6.96 -5.75
CA GLY A 29 2.92 7.83 -5.55
C GLY A 29 4.24 7.16 -5.90
N TYR A 30 5.15 7.97 -6.42
CA TYR A 30 6.56 7.64 -6.54
C TYR A 30 7.33 8.36 -5.43
N TYR A 31 8.25 7.64 -4.82
CA TYR A 31 9.05 8.12 -3.70
C TYR A 31 10.51 8.05 -4.06
N LYS A 32 11.22 9.13 -3.78
CA LYS A 32 12.68 9.14 -3.78
C LYS A 32 13.18 8.55 -2.47
N ALA A 33 13.97 7.48 -2.54
CA ALA A 33 14.67 6.92 -1.39
C ALA A 33 16.07 7.54 -1.29
N SER A 34 16.43 7.98 -0.09
CA SER A 34 17.73 8.58 0.19
C SER A 34 18.33 8.02 1.48
N GLN A 35 19.65 8.00 1.57
CA GLN A 35 20.38 7.69 2.79
C GLN A 35 21.48 8.73 2.98
N PHE A 36 21.57 9.33 4.16
CA PHE A 36 22.47 10.46 4.42
C PHE A 36 22.35 11.56 3.35
N LYS A 37 21.10 11.87 2.95
CA LYS A 37 20.72 12.83 1.89
C LYS A 37 21.22 12.51 0.48
N LYS A 38 21.79 11.32 0.25
CA LYS A 38 22.16 10.85 -1.08
C LYS A 38 21.07 9.96 -1.63
N HIS A 39 20.72 10.15 -2.89
CA HIS A 39 19.76 9.28 -3.57
C HIS A 39 20.32 7.84 -3.63
N ILE A 40 19.52 6.88 -3.16
CA ILE A 40 19.91 5.47 -3.17
C ILE A 40 18.90 4.58 -3.89
N GLY A 41 17.74 5.09 -4.30
CA GLY A 41 16.71 4.26 -4.90
C GLY A 41 15.34 4.91 -4.89
N PHE A 42 14.31 4.11 -5.14
CA PHE A 42 12.94 4.58 -5.19
C PHE A 42 11.97 3.55 -4.62
N LEU A 43 10.78 4.03 -4.28
CA LEU A 43 9.61 3.23 -3.93
C LEU A 43 8.42 3.70 -4.77
N ILE A 44 7.61 2.77 -5.24
CA ILE A 44 6.32 3.02 -5.86
C ILE A 44 5.26 2.41 -4.95
N LEU A 45 4.22 3.16 -4.61
CA LEU A 45 3.13 2.71 -3.75
C LEU A 45 1.79 3.02 -4.40
N ARG A 46 0.88 2.05 -4.39
CA ARG A 46 -0.50 2.21 -4.85
C ARG A 46 -1.47 1.56 -3.86
N HIS A 47 -2.52 2.30 -3.53
CA HIS A 47 -3.71 1.81 -2.83
C HIS A 47 -4.92 1.83 -3.76
N GLU A 48 -5.64 0.72 -3.81
CA GLU A 48 -6.79 0.54 -4.70
C GLU A 48 -7.99 0.02 -3.92
N LEU A 49 -9.20 0.44 -4.30
CA LEU A 49 -10.45 -0.08 -3.76
C LEU A 49 -11.36 -0.55 -4.88
N ASN A 50 -11.73 -1.83 -4.85
CA ASN A 50 -12.76 -2.34 -5.72
C ASN A 50 -14.14 -2.19 -5.06
N ALA A 51 -14.96 -1.27 -5.57
CA ALA A 51 -16.27 -0.98 -5.00
C ALA A 51 -17.25 -2.18 -5.03
N LYS A 52 -17.08 -3.11 -5.98
CA LYS A 52 -17.94 -4.29 -6.14
C LYS A 52 -17.52 -5.43 -5.22
N THR A 53 -16.24 -5.79 -5.22
CA THR A 53 -15.73 -6.90 -4.38
C THR A 53 -15.39 -6.47 -2.96
N LYS A 54 -15.42 -5.17 -2.68
CA LYS A 54 -14.96 -4.55 -1.42
C LYS A 54 -13.51 -4.88 -1.08
N GLN A 55 -12.69 -5.20 -2.08
CA GLN A 55 -11.28 -5.48 -1.88
C GLN A 55 -10.48 -4.18 -1.85
N PHE A 56 -9.81 -3.94 -0.72
CA PHE A 56 -8.76 -2.94 -0.60
C PHE A 56 -7.42 -3.62 -0.90
N LYS A 57 -6.64 -3.05 -1.82
CA LYS A 57 -5.35 -3.60 -2.25
C LYS A 57 -4.24 -2.58 -2.04
N THR A 58 -3.17 -3.01 -1.41
CA THR A 58 -1.89 -2.28 -1.35
C THR A 58 -0.90 -2.99 -2.25
N THR A 59 -0.24 -2.24 -3.13
CA THR A 59 0.86 -2.74 -3.96
C THR A 59 2.04 -1.80 -3.81
N SER A 60 3.22 -2.35 -3.56
CA SER A 60 4.47 -1.58 -3.57
C SER A 60 5.57 -2.28 -4.35
N PHE A 61 6.49 -1.46 -4.88
CA PHE A 61 7.72 -1.90 -5.50
C PHE A 61 8.86 -0.96 -5.12
N MET A 62 9.92 -1.50 -4.57
CA MET A 62 11.09 -0.74 -4.14
C MET A 62 12.34 -1.27 -4.83
N ARG A 63 13.23 -0.36 -5.22
CA ARG A 63 14.58 -0.68 -5.70
C ARG A 63 15.57 0.25 -5.04
N LEU A 64 16.50 -0.31 -4.28
CA LEU A 64 17.64 0.39 -3.73
C LEU A 64 18.91 -0.08 -4.46
N GLY A 65 19.74 0.84 -4.91
CA GLY A 65 20.99 0.55 -5.61
C GLY A 65 22.08 -0.01 -4.69
N LYS A 66 23.27 -0.28 -5.25
CA LYS A 66 24.40 -0.87 -4.52
C LYS A 66 24.82 -0.10 -3.27
N ASN A 67 24.66 1.22 -3.28
CA ASN A 67 24.99 2.08 -2.15
C ASN A 67 23.92 2.04 -1.04
N GLY A 68 22.76 1.43 -1.30
CA GLY A 68 21.66 1.23 -0.36
C GLY A 68 21.23 -0.23 -0.33
N PHE A 69 22.11 -1.14 0.09
CA PHE A 69 21.84 -2.58 0.29
C PHE A 69 21.66 -3.45 -0.97
N ASP A 70 21.63 -2.87 -2.19
CA ASP A 70 21.38 -3.61 -3.44
C ASP A 70 20.14 -4.50 -3.37
N MET A 71 19.02 -3.90 -3.00
CA MET A 71 17.77 -4.61 -2.72
C MET A 71 16.69 -4.28 -3.75
N THR A 72 15.86 -5.27 -4.08
CA THR A 72 14.60 -5.09 -4.80
C THR A 72 13.50 -5.76 -4.02
N GLU A 73 12.38 -5.09 -3.83
CA GLU A 73 11.22 -5.60 -3.11
C GLU A 73 9.94 -5.37 -3.90
N SER A 74 9.02 -6.32 -3.85
CA SER A 74 7.63 -6.14 -4.26
C SER A 74 6.69 -6.73 -3.23
N TYR A 75 5.63 -5.99 -2.91
CA TYR A 75 4.62 -6.40 -1.97
C TYR A 75 3.23 -6.19 -2.55
N GLN A 76 2.34 -7.16 -2.32
CA GLN A 76 0.94 -7.10 -2.69
C GLN A 76 0.11 -7.66 -1.55
N ALA A 77 -0.79 -6.85 -1.02
CA ALA A 77 -1.72 -7.27 0.01
C ALA A 77 -3.15 -6.91 -0.37
N VAL A 78 -4.08 -7.79 0.00
CA VAL A 78 -5.51 -7.58 -0.22
C VAL A 78 -6.25 -7.84 1.09
N SER A 79 -7.16 -6.91 1.41
CA SER A 79 -8.02 -6.93 2.59
C SER A 79 -9.48 -6.69 2.21
N ASP A 80 -10.42 -7.10 3.06
CA ASP A 80 -11.86 -6.89 2.91
C ASP A 80 -12.27 -5.56 3.56
N ALA A 81 -12.48 -4.53 2.75
CA ALA A 81 -12.92 -3.22 3.23
C ALA A 81 -14.31 -3.24 3.89
N GLY A 82 -15.15 -4.21 3.52
CA GLY A 82 -16.48 -4.44 4.12
C GLY A 82 -16.43 -5.15 5.47
N LYS A 83 -15.26 -5.68 5.87
CA LYS A 83 -15.03 -6.37 7.14
C LYS A 83 -13.80 -5.82 7.84
N ASP A 84 -13.77 -4.50 8.01
CA ASP A 84 -12.74 -3.82 8.80
C ASP A 84 -11.30 -4.14 8.37
N LEU A 85 -11.10 -4.26 7.06
CA LEU A 85 -9.81 -4.56 6.45
C LEU A 85 -9.24 -5.91 6.92
N ALA A 86 -10.13 -6.88 7.17
CA ALA A 86 -9.74 -8.26 7.43
C ALA A 86 -8.88 -8.79 6.27
N PRO A 87 -7.75 -9.46 6.56
CA PRO A 87 -6.80 -9.88 5.53
C PRO A 87 -7.40 -10.96 4.64
N ILE A 88 -7.04 -10.95 3.35
CA ILE A 88 -7.45 -11.95 2.35
C ILE A 88 -6.23 -12.67 1.78
N LYS A 89 -5.21 -11.92 1.33
CA LYS A 89 -3.95 -12.48 0.83
C LYS A 89 -2.79 -11.50 0.97
N LEU A 90 -1.59 -12.05 1.04
CA LEU A 90 -0.33 -11.33 0.98
C LEU A 90 0.64 -12.11 0.09
N SER A 91 1.29 -11.40 -0.82
CA SER A 91 2.44 -11.86 -1.59
C SER A 91 3.58 -10.87 -1.40
N TYR A 92 4.77 -11.37 -1.12
CA TYR A 92 5.97 -10.58 -0.90
C TYR A 92 7.14 -11.25 -1.62
N LEU A 93 8.01 -10.44 -2.20
CA LEU A 93 9.26 -10.87 -2.79
C LEU A 93 10.33 -9.84 -2.46
N ALA A 94 11.47 -10.30 -1.95
CA ALA A 94 12.69 -9.52 -1.81
C ALA A 94 13.86 -10.25 -2.46
N VAL A 95 14.73 -9.47 -3.09
CA VAL A 95 16.01 -9.90 -3.66
C VAL A 95 17.08 -8.96 -3.13
N GLU A 96 18.02 -9.49 -2.39
CA GLU A 96 19.19 -8.76 -1.87
C GLU A 96 20.46 -9.30 -2.53
N GLY A 97 21.18 -8.42 -3.21
CA GLY A 97 22.35 -8.79 -4.00
C GLY A 97 22.03 -9.86 -5.05
N LYS A 98 22.90 -10.86 -5.19
CA LYS A 98 22.80 -11.89 -6.25
C LYS A 98 22.12 -13.19 -5.82
N ASN A 99 22.15 -13.52 -4.54
CA ASN A 99 21.88 -14.88 -4.06
C ASN A 99 20.82 -14.95 -2.96
N THR A 100 20.46 -13.83 -2.35
CA THR A 100 19.48 -13.82 -1.27
C THR A 100 18.12 -13.49 -1.86
N THR A 101 17.23 -14.47 -1.82
CA THR A 101 15.84 -14.28 -2.23
C THR A 101 14.91 -14.75 -1.12
N LYS A 102 13.88 -13.95 -0.89
CA LYS A 102 12.78 -14.26 0.01
C LYS A 102 11.48 -14.10 -0.74
N THR A 103 10.62 -15.12 -0.70
CA THR A 103 9.25 -15.03 -1.20
C THR A 103 8.28 -15.49 -0.15
N ILE A 104 7.13 -14.85 -0.06
CA ILE A 104 6.08 -15.20 0.89
C ILE A 104 4.77 -15.14 0.14
N ASP A 105 4.00 -16.21 0.21
CA ASP A 105 2.67 -16.28 -0.37
C ASP A 105 1.74 -16.90 0.66
N VAL A 106 0.83 -16.07 1.20
CA VAL A 106 -0.12 -16.48 2.22
C VAL A 106 -1.53 -16.03 1.89
N THR A 107 -2.49 -16.84 2.33
CA THR A 107 -3.92 -16.57 2.25
C THR A 107 -4.53 -16.64 3.63
N PHE A 108 -5.61 -15.91 3.80
CA PHE A 108 -6.30 -15.77 5.07
C PHE A 108 -7.74 -16.23 4.90
N LYS A 109 -8.15 -17.25 5.67
CA LYS A 109 -9.52 -17.76 5.64
C LYS A 109 -9.90 -18.25 7.03
N ASN A 110 -11.10 -17.88 7.48
CA ASN A 110 -11.63 -18.29 8.78
C ASN A 110 -10.67 -18.00 9.95
N GLN A 111 -10.06 -16.81 9.95
CA GLN A 111 -9.05 -16.40 10.94
C GLN A 111 -7.79 -17.28 10.95
N LYS A 112 -7.53 -18.03 9.90
CA LYS A 112 -6.32 -18.83 9.75
C LYS A 112 -5.48 -18.29 8.61
N MET A 113 -4.19 -18.08 8.86
CA MET A 113 -3.19 -17.75 7.87
C MET A 113 -2.51 -19.02 7.39
N THR A 114 -2.50 -19.26 6.09
CA THR A 114 -1.87 -20.44 5.49
C THR A 114 -1.08 -20.08 4.25
N GLY A 115 0.09 -20.70 4.08
CA GLY A 115 0.90 -20.48 2.89
C GLY A 115 2.34 -20.96 3.06
N THR A 116 3.25 -20.30 2.35
CA THR A 116 4.68 -20.64 2.35
C THR A 116 5.54 -19.40 2.38
N ALA A 117 6.66 -19.48 3.09
CA ALA A 117 7.80 -18.60 2.92
C ALA A 117 8.96 -19.42 2.34
N VAL A 118 9.61 -18.91 1.30
CA VAL A 118 10.82 -19.50 0.73
C VAL A 118 11.95 -18.50 0.94
N GLU A 119 13.00 -18.90 1.64
CA GLU A 119 14.17 -18.07 1.88
C GLU A 119 15.42 -18.88 1.56
N ASN A 120 16.25 -18.37 0.64
CA ASN A 120 17.48 -19.05 0.22
C ASN A 120 17.27 -20.52 -0.17
N LYS A 121 16.20 -20.78 -0.95
CA LYS A 121 15.73 -22.11 -1.39
C LYS A 121 15.15 -23.02 -0.29
N LYS A 122 15.06 -22.56 0.96
CA LYS A 122 14.41 -23.29 2.04
C LYS A 122 12.95 -22.88 2.13
N THR A 123 12.05 -23.83 1.95
CA THR A 123 10.60 -23.62 2.08
C THR A 123 10.14 -23.91 3.52
N THR A 124 9.44 -22.96 4.10
CA THR A 124 8.75 -23.06 5.39
C THR A 124 7.25 -22.96 5.14
N LYS A 125 6.48 -23.91 5.66
CA LYS A 125 5.00 -23.83 5.64
C LYS A 125 4.52 -22.94 6.77
N ILE A 126 3.57 -22.08 6.48
CA ILE A 126 2.91 -21.20 7.44
C ILE A 126 1.50 -21.73 7.67
N SER A 127 1.11 -21.90 8.93
CA SER A 127 -0.24 -22.31 9.33
C SER A 127 -0.51 -21.80 10.75
N GLU A 128 -0.97 -20.55 10.86
CA GLU A 128 -1.18 -19.89 12.14
C GLU A 128 -2.65 -19.50 12.33
N GLN A 129 -3.14 -19.63 13.57
CA GLN A 129 -4.44 -19.10 13.96
C GLN A 129 -4.28 -17.63 14.36
N LEU A 130 -5.17 -16.77 13.86
CA LEU A 130 -5.18 -15.34 14.11
C LEU A 130 -6.38 -14.95 14.95
N PRO A 131 -6.30 -13.84 15.70
CA PRO A 131 -7.46 -13.22 16.30
C PRO A 131 -8.32 -12.54 15.23
N LYS A 132 -9.59 -12.26 15.57
CA LYS A 132 -10.59 -11.70 14.64
C LYS A 132 -10.23 -10.31 14.12
N ASP A 133 -9.51 -9.53 14.92
CA ASP A 133 -9.09 -8.16 14.67
C ASP A 133 -7.71 -8.04 14.03
N ALA A 134 -7.06 -9.16 13.68
CA ALA A 134 -5.80 -9.14 12.94
C ALA A 134 -5.99 -8.47 11.56
N PHE A 135 -5.07 -7.58 11.22
CA PHE A 135 -5.03 -6.87 9.94
C PHE A 135 -3.61 -6.82 9.38
N LEU A 136 -3.47 -6.53 8.08
CA LEU A 136 -2.17 -6.33 7.44
C LEU A 136 -1.62 -4.95 7.79
N SER A 137 -0.38 -4.86 8.24
CA SER A 137 0.27 -3.60 8.65
C SER A 137 0.21 -2.50 7.58
N SER A 138 0.31 -2.85 6.30
CA SER A 138 0.13 -1.92 5.17
C SER A 138 -1.24 -1.23 5.08
N ALA A 139 -2.24 -1.70 5.84
CA ALA A 139 -3.58 -1.11 5.91
C ALA A 139 -3.79 -0.23 7.15
N LEU A 140 -2.77 -0.05 7.99
CA LEU A 140 -2.87 0.63 9.30
C LEU A 140 -3.55 2.01 9.22
N TYR A 141 -3.07 2.91 8.35
CA TYR A 141 -3.63 4.27 8.29
C TYR A 141 -5.08 4.30 7.82
N TYR A 142 -5.46 3.44 6.87
CA TYR A 142 -6.86 3.30 6.45
C TYR A 142 -7.74 2.68 7.54
N LEU A 143 -7.20 1.77 8.36
CA LEU A 143 -7.90 1.24 9.52
C LEU A 143 -8.15 2.32 10.57
N LEU A 144 -7.15 3.16 10.85
CA LEU A 144 -7.27 4.26 11.80
C LEU A 144 -8.30 5.30 11.33
N LEU A 145 -8.32 5.63 10.03
CA LEU A 145 -9.33 6.51 9.44
C LEU A 145 -10.75 5.98 9.58
N LYS A 146 -10.93 4.65 9.48
CA LYS A 146 -12.23 4.01 9.70
C LYS A 146 -12.64 4.00 11.18
N SER A 147 -11.71 4.19 12.11
CA SER A 147 -12.03 4.23 13.53
C SER A 147 -12.82 5.50 13.87
N LYS A 148 -13.66 5.46 14.92
CA LYS A 148 -14.49 6.59 15.35
C LYS A 148 -13.70 7.88 15.61
N GLU A 149 -12.46 7.72 16.06
CA GLU A 149 -11.56 8.82 16.39
C GLU A 149 -10.77 9.34 15.18
N GLY A 150 -10.67 8.55 14.10
CA GLY A 150 -9.87 8.88 12.92
C GLY A 150 -8.37 9.03 13.20
N LEU A 151 -7.69 9.82 12.36
CA LEU A 151 -6.31 10.26 12.57
C LEU A 151 -6.31 11.65 13.25
N LYS A 152 -5.97 11.70 14.54
CA LYS A 152 -6.01 12.93 15.36
C LYS A 152 -4.66 13.19 16.03
N THR A 153 -4.26 14.46 16.12
CA THR A 153 -3.10 14.88 16.91
C THR A 153 -3.25 14.55 18.39
N ASP A 154 -2.12 14.47 19.10
CA ASP A 154 -2.06 14.13 20.53
C ASP A 154 -2.77 12.80 20.86
N SER A 155 -2.49 11.78 20.05
CA SER A 155 -3.06 10.45 20.25
C SER A 155 -1.97 9.39 20.18
N ASN A 156 -2.19 8.29 20.87
CA ASN A 156 -1.34 7.11 20.79
C ASN A 156 -2.23 5.87 20.78
N ARG A 157 -1.78 4.81 20.11
CA ARG A 157 -2.50 3.54 20.06
C ARG A 157 -1.53 2.39 19.97
N ASP A 158 -1.78 1.39 20.80
CA ASP A 158 -1.21 0.05 20.62
C ASP A 158 -2.08 -0.71 19.61
N PHE A 159 -1.47 -1.56 18.81
CA PHE A 159 -2.13 -2.39 17.82
C PHE A 159 -1.41 -3.72 17.66
N LYS A 160 -2.08 -4.68 17.03
CA LYS A 160 -1.50 -5.98 16.67
C LYS A 160 -1.75 -6.24 15.19
N ALA A 161 -0.69 -6.37 14.40
CA ALA A 161 -0.78 -6.45 12.95
C ALA A 161 0.12 -7.55 12.38
N ILE A 162 -0.23 -8.02 11.19
CA ILE A 162 0.56 -8.97 10.40
C ILE A 162 1.61 -8.17 9.63
N THR A 163 2.87 -8.54 9.82
CA THR A 163 4.02 -7.92 9.14
C THR A 163 4.07 -8.23 7.65
N GLU A 164 4.77 -7.40 6.90
CA GLU A 164 4.97 -7.58 5.45
C GLU A 164 6.05 -8.63 5.15
N GLU A 165 7.23 -8.48 5.76
CA GLU A 165 8.46 -9.24 5.45
C GLU A 165 8.55 -10.63 6.09
N GLY A 166 7.58 -11.02 6.92
CA GLY A 166 7.63 -12.29 7.63
C GLY A 166 6.32 -12.50 8.35
N PRO A 167 5.24 -12.92 7.66
CA PRO A 167 3.85 -12.68 7.99
C PRO A 167 3.55 -13.28 9.36
N ALA A 168 3.78 -12.47 10.37
CA ALA A 168 3.74 -12.83 11.76
C ALA A 168 2.94 -11.75 12.44
N LEU A 169 2.15 -12.17 13.41
CA LEU A 169 1.33 -11.27 14.19
C LEU A 169 2.20 -10.63 15.26
N MET A 170 2.44 -9.33 15.17
CA MET A 170 3.31 -8.59 16.08
C MET A 170 2.56 -7.42 16.72
N ASP A 171 2.93 -7.11 17.95
CA ASP A 171 2.51 -5.90 18.64
C ASP A 171 3.23 -4.69 18.04
N GLY A 172 2.53 -3.56 17.99
CA GLY A 172 3.05 -2.29 17.52
C GLY A 172 2.40 -1.13 18.25
N ARG A 173 3.02 0.04 18.13
CA ARG A 173 2.52 1.28 18.72
C ARG A 173 2.71 2.43 17.77
N ILE A 174 1.69 3.28 17.67
CA ILE A 174 1.78 4.58 17.03
C ILE A 174 1.65 5.69 18.07
N MET A 175 2.33 6.80 17.81
CA MET A 175 2.20 8.05 18.54
C MET A 175 2.09 9.19 17.53
N ILE A 176 0.98 9.91 17.56
CA ILE A 176 0.72 11.08 16.72
C ILE A 176 1.03 12.33 17.54
N ASP A 177 1.94 13.15 17.03
CA ASP A 177 2.40 14.36 17.70
C ASP A 177 1.24 15.35 17.96
N LYS A 178 1.44 16.20 18.98
CA LYS A 178 0.45 17.21 19.40
C LYS A 178 0.17 18.28 18.35
N LYS A 179 1.16 18.55 17.48
CA LYS A 179 1.10 19.59 16.47
C LYS A 179 1.31 18.97 15.10
N MET A 180 0.61 19.53 14.11
CA MET A 180 0.89 19.22 12.72
C MET A 180 2.20 19.88 12.29
N VAL A 181 2.82 19.28 11.28
CA VAL A 181 4.00 19.79 10.59
C VAL A 181 3.54 20.47 9.30
N THR A 182 4.02 21.69 9.07
CA THR A 182 3.81 22.40 7.80
C THR A 182 4.93 22.05 6.84
N GLN A 183 4.60 21.52 5.66
CA GLN A 183 5.56 21.28 4.58
C GLN A 183 4.99 21.84 3.27
N GLY A 184 5.52 22.97 2.82
CA GLY A 184 4.91 23.73 1.73
C GLY A 184 3.49 24.17 2.11
N SER A 185 2.52 23.82 1.27
CA SER A 185 1.09 24.06 1.53
C SER A 185 0.41 22.97 2.36
N LEU A 186 1.12 21.87 2.69
CA LEU A 186 0.53 20.72 3.38
C LEU A 186 0.58 20.90 4.90
N GLN A 187 -0.48 20.45 5.55
CA GLN A 187 -0.55 20.22 7.00
C GLN A 187 -0.52 18.72 7.24
N LEU A 188 0.53 18.24 7.92
CA LEU A 188 0.83 16.82 8.04
C LEU A 188 0.84 16.39 9.50
N LEU A 189 0.32 15.19 9.76
CA LEU A 189 0.49 14.49 11.02
C LEU A 189 1.89 13.90 11.05
N LYS A 190 2.62 14.13 12.14
CA LYS A 190 3.88 13.44 12.41
C LYS A 190 3.59 12.25 13.31
N ILE A 191 3.87 11.05 12.80
CA ILE A 191 3.52 9.79 13.43
C ILE A 191 4.79 8.98 13.64
N LYS A 192 5.10 8.70 14.91
CA LYS A 192 6.15 7.74 15.26
C LYS A 192 5.54 6.37 15.41
N THR A 193 6.16 5.38 14.79
CA THR A 193 5.71 3.99 14.82
C THR A 193 6.84 3.09 15.28
N ASN A 194 6.55 2.26 16.27
CA ASN A 194 7.38 1.13 16.66
C ASN A 194 6.63 -0.14 16.27
N PHE A 195 7.11 -0.82 15.23
CA PHE A 195 6.50 -2.05 14.73
C PHE A 195 7.53 -2.84 13.91
N ALA A 196 7.71 -4.12 14.27
CA ALA A 196 8.47 -5.09 13.48
C ALA A 196 9.88 -4.65 13.05
N GLY A 197 10.61 -3.96 13.92
CA GLY A 197 11.95 -3.46 13.62
C GLY A 197 12.30 -2.19 14.40
N PRO A 198 13.21 -1.37 13.87
CA PRO A 198 13.51 -0.06 14.42
C PRO A 198 12.30 0.87 14.43
N GLU A 199 12.27 1.83 15.35
CA GLU A 199 11.32 2.93 15.29
C GLU A 199 11.51 3.72 13.98
N TYR A 200 10.39 4.10 13.38
CA TYR A 200 10.36 4.96 12.20
C TYR A 200 9.31 6.07 12.36
N GLU A 201 9.51 7.16 11.65
CA GLU A 201 8.65 8.33 11.67
C GLU A 201 8.05 8.55 10.28
N ASN A 202 6.75 8.86 10.23
CA ASN A 202 6.05 9.22 9.02
C ASN A 202 5.47 10.63 9.11
N LEU A 203 5.49 11.34 7.99
CA LEU A 203 4.58 12.47 7.76
C LEU A 203 3.40 11.99 6.95
N VAL A 204 2.19 12.18 7.46
CA VAL A 204 0.96 11.58 6.92
C VAL A 204 -0.11 12.66 6.75
N THR A 205 -0.85 12.61 5.65
CA THR A 205 -1.99 13.51 5.44
C THR A 205 -3.16 13.14 6.35
N THR A 206 -4.15 14.01 6.48
CA THR A 206 -5.42 13.67 7.15
C THR A 206 -6.23 12.60 6.42
N ARG A 207 -5.82 12.22 5.20
CA ARG A 207 -6.38 11.11 4.41
C ARG A 207 -5.57 9.82 4.56
N GLY A 208 -4.56 9.78 5.43
CA GLY A 208 -3.75 8.58 5.68
C GLY A 208 -2.67 8.31 4.62
N GLU A 209 -2.39 9.28 3.74
CA GLU A 209 -1.37 9.15 2.71
C GLU A 209 0.00 9.50 3.31
N VAL A 210 0.98 8.60 3.20
CA VAL A 210 2.35 8.83 3.71
C VAL A 210 3.09 9.73 2.72
N ILE A 211 3.55 10.89 3.17
CA ILE A 211 4.33 11.85 2.37
C ILE A 211 5.82 11.59 2.52
N SER A 212 6.26 11.20 3.70
CA SER A 212 7.63 10.78 3.94
C SER A 212 7.70 9.74 5.04
N ALA A 213 8.70 8.86 4.97
CA ALA A 213 9.08 7.95 6.04
C ALA A 213 10.57 8.08 6.33
N VAL A 214 10.94 8.04 7.61
CA VAL A 214 12.34 8.14 8.07
C VAL A 214 12.60 7.04 9.09
N THR A 215 13.67 6.28 8.88
CA THR A 215 14.18 5.31 9.85
C THR A 215 15.49 5.86 10.44
N PRO A 216 15.47 6.50 11.62
CA PRO A 216 16.63 7.23 12.13
C PRO A 216 17.88 6.37 12.31
N SER A 217 17.72 5.11 12.72
CA SER A 217 18.83 4.18 12.97
C SER A 217 19.66 3.86 11.72
N THR A 218 19.06 3.93 10.53
CA THR A 218 19.73 3.69 9.25
C THR A 218 19.92 4.96 8.42
N SER A 219 19.32 6.08 8.86
CA SER A 219 19.24 7.35 8.11
C SER A 219 18.63 7.19 6.71
N ILE A 220 17.83 6.14 6.51
CA ILE A 220 17.06 5.94 5.28
C ILE A 220 15.78 6.76 5.36
N GLU A 221 15.48 7.45 4.27
CA GLU A 221 14.31 8.27 4.13
C GLU A 221 13.64 7.99 2.78
N THR A 222 12.31 7.98 2.75
CA THR A 222 11.53 8.03 1.51
C THR A 222 10.71 9.30 1.51
N HIS A 223 10.63 9.97 0.36
CA HIS A 223 9.85 11.19 0.19
C HIS A 223 9.02 11.08 -1.09
N LEU A 224 7.71 11.29 -0.98
CA LEU A 224 6.83 11.40 -2.12
C LEU A 224 7.31 12.57 -2.99
N VAL A 225 7.36 12.35 -4.29
CA VAL A 225 7.77 13.36 -5.27
C VAL A 225 6.70 13.61 -6.32
N SER A 226 6.86 14.71 -7.05
CA SER A 226 5.88 15.21 -8.03
C SER A 226 5.87 14.44 -9.35
N SER A 227 6.89 13.62 -9.61
CA SER A 227 6.99 12.87 -10.86
C SER A 227 7.80 11.57 -10.71
N PRO A 228 7.50 10.54 -11.53
CA PRO A 228 8.33 9.33 -11.58
C PRO A 228 9.80 9.62 -11.90
N ASN A 229 10.07 10.58 -12.79
CA ASN A 229 11.44 10.93 -13.18
C ASN A 229 12.29 11.43 -12.00
N GLU A 230 11.67 12.22 -11.09
CA GLU A 230 12.32 12.73 -9.88
C GLU A 230 12.63 11.61 -8.88
N ALA A 231 11.77 10.60 -8.77
CA ALA A 231 12.03 9.45 -7.90
C ALA A 231 13.10 8.53 -8.47
N LEU A 232 13.10 8.31 -9.79
CA LEU A 232 13.96 7.33 -10.44
C LEU A 232 15.39 7.83 -10.63
N GLU A 233 15.60 9.14 -10.89
CA GLU A 233 16.91 9.74 -11.19
C GLU A 233 17.80 8.91 -12.14
N GLY A 234 17.19 8.35 -13.20
CA GLY A 234 17.89 7.54 -14.20
C GLY A 234 18.01 6.05 -13.87
N ILE A 235 17.54 5.58 -12.71
CA ILE A 235 17.38 4.16 -12.43
C ILE A 235 16.33 3.59 -13.39
N LYS A 236 16.75 2.64 -14.22
CA LYS A 236 15.86 2.00 -15.20
C LYS A 236 15.01 0.93 -14.53
N VAL A 237 13.70 0.99 -14.77
CA VAL A 237 12.74 -0.07 -14.44
C VAL A 237 11.98 -0.43 -15.72
N ALA A 238 11.89 -1.72 -16.02
CA ALA A 238 11.17 -2.17 -17.21
C ALA A 238 9.66 -2.01 -16.99
N ALA A 239 8.97 -1.43 -17.98
CA ALA A 239 7.51 -1.26 -17.93
C ALA A 239 6.79 -2.59 -17.67
N GLY A 240 7.21 -3.67 -18.34
CA GLY A 240 6.65 -5.01 -18.14
C GLY A 240 6.82 -5.56 -16.71
N THR A 241 7.85 -5.13 -15.97
CA THR A 241 7.98 -5.45 -14.54
C THR A 241 6.89 -4.75 -13.73
N LEU A 242 6.66 -3.47 -13.99
CA LEU A 242 5.62 -2.69 -13.31
C LEU A 242 4.23 -3.22 -13.67
N GLU A 243 3.95 -3.51 -14.94
CA GLU A 243 2.68 -4.10 -15.37
C GLU A 243 2.40 -5.44 -14.69
N LYS A 244 3.42 -6.29 -14.51
CA LYS A 244 3.28 -7.56 -13.79
C LYS A 244 2.91 -7.36 -12.31
N ILE A 245 3.46 -6.32 -11.67
CA ILE A 245 3.25 -6.05 -10.24
C ILE A 245 1.97 -5.26 -9.99
N PHE A 246 1.68 -4.24 -10.79
CA PHE A 246 0.58 -3.30 -10.56
C PHE A 246 -0.65 -3.59 -11.45
N GLY A 247 -0.50 -4.35 -12.53
CA GLY A 247 -1.52 -4.58 -13.56
C GLY A 247 -1.48 -3.60 -14.73
N ASP A 248 -0.80 -2.47 -14.54
CA ASP A 248 -0.44 -1.45 -15.52
C ASP A 248 0.80 -0.69 -15.00
N VAL A 249 1.30 0.29 -15.75
CA VAL A 249 2.39 1.15 -15.27
C VAL A 249 1.82 2.29 -14.42
N PRO A 250 2.21 2.42 -13.13
CA PRO A 250 1.77 3.54 -12.29
C PRO A 250 2.13 4.90 -12.89
N ALA A 251 1.16 5.82 -12.92
CA ALA A 251 1.35 7.17 -13.45
C ALA A 251 1.97 8.12 -12.41
N GLY A 252 1.78 7.83 -11.11
CA GLY A 252 2.23 8.64 -9.99
C GLY A 252 1.40 9.91 -9.78
N LYS A 253 0.14 9.92 -10.22
CA LYS A 253 -0.66 11.16 -10.33
C LYS A 253 -1.85 11.25 -9.37
N ILE A 254 -2.11 10.22 -8.57
CA ILE A 254 -3.23 10.23 -7.61
C ILE A 254 -2.65 10.44 -6.21
N ASN A 255 -2.25 11.67 -5.90
CA ASN A 255 -1.67 12.05 -4.62
C ASN A 255 -1.79 13.56 -4.38
N VAL A 256 -1.29 14.03 -3.23
CA VAL A 256 -1.39 15.43 -2.79
C VAL A 256 -0.76 16.47 -3.72
N TYR A 257 0.23 16.10 -4.54
CA TYR A 257 0.88 17.07 -5.44
C TYR A 257 0.10 17.30 -6.75
N HIS A 258 -0.93 16.49 -6.99
CA HIS A 258 -1.78 16.57 -8.19
C HIS A 258 -3.26 16.75 -7.87
N SER A 259 -3.63 16.66 -6.58
CA SER A 259 -4.96 16.99 -6.10
C SER A 259 -5.13 18.51 -6.21
N LYS A 260 -6.07 18.98 -7.05
CA LYS A 260 -6.53 20.37 -7.04
C LYS A 260 -7.58 20.59 -5.98
#